data_AF-A0A954IFG4-F1
#
_entry.id   AF-A0A954IFG4-F1
#
_cell.length_a   1.000
_cell.length_b   1.000
_cell.length_c   1.000
_cell.angle_alpha   90.00
_cell.angle_beta   90.00
_cell.angle_gamma   90.00
#
_symmetry.space_group_name_H-M   'P 1'
#
loop_
_entity.id
_entity.type
_entity.pdbx_description
1 polymer ?
#
loop_
_entity_poly.entity_id
_entity_poly.type
_entity_poly.pdbx_seq_one_letter_code
_entity_poly.pdbx_strand_id
1 'polypeptide(L)'
;MQDPAEFTRILDRAVQIARRNHSEDGVGSAHLLLALVEICEETAQKLALLEVTRERILEHLDLESDSPHAVLPVDFQLNLKPENSRPNTNATNGEQDRILRIIDAARNRAREGLRVLEDYARFVCDHADASRLLKELRHELVDAEQLLPPATLRARNTESDVGTQITVPREILRESLTDVVLANCRRVQESLRTLEEFGKLLQPEFAARMKQLRYQSYELEQLLASDSLSVPVTDDSSNRHRRLQQASLYLLVTEKLCRLPWQEFVGQVLSTGIDVLQLREKELNDAELLRRARWIGAACRDVGTLFIVNDRPDIAVLADADGVHVGQDELPPADARTIIGSHRLLGVSTHDTQQATAAETAGADYLGVGPVFTSQTKQFTEYAGLDYVRAAARHVTIPWFAIGGITPDNIATLQQAGASRIAVTAAISQSDQPAAAVRQFREVLETPAR
;
A
#
# COMPACT_ATOMS: atom_id res chain seq x y z
N MET A 1 12.40 12.52 29.19
CA MET A 1 11.79 13.40 30.19
C MET A 1 10.68 12.64 30.90
N GLN A 2 10.76 12.52 32.22
CA GLN A 2 9.77 11.82 33.05
C GLN A 2 8.86 12.78 33.84
N ASP A 3 9.00 14.10 33.66
CA ASP A 3 8.23 15.14 34.35
C ASP A 3 7.43 16.02 33.36
N PRO A 4 6.08 15.98 33.37
CA PRO A 4 5.22 16.85 32.55
C PRO A 4 5.45 18.36 32.78
N ALA A 5 5.91 18.76 33.97
CA ALA A 5 6.20 20.16 34.28
C ALA A 5 7.49 20.66 33.60
N GLU A 6 8.44 19.76 33.30
CA GLU A 6 9.63 20.08 32.53
C GLU A 6 9.30 20.30 31.05
N PHE A 7 8.43 19.46 30.47
CA PHE A 7 7.96 19.60 29.09
C PHE A 7 7.24 20.93 28.85
N THR A 8 6.37 21.31 29.78
CA THR A 8 5.63 22.57 29.69
C THR A 8 6.59 23.77 29.72
N ARG A 9 7.61 23.75 30.60
CA ARG A 9 8.63 24.81 30.66
C ARG A 9 9.44 24.93 29.36
N ILE A 10 9.79 23.81 28.73
CA ILE A 10 10.50 23.79 27.45
C ILE A 10 9.63 24.38 26.34
N LEU A 11 8.36 24.00 26.28
CA LEU A 11 7.44 24.50 25.27
C LEU A 11 7.20 26.01 25.42
N ASP A 12 6.95 26.48 26.65
CA ASP A 12 6.77 27.91 26.94
C ASP A 12 8.01 28.73 26.55
N ARG A 13 9.20 28.19 26.79
CA ARG A 13 10.45 28.83 26.40
C ARG A 13 10.63 28.86 24.88
N ALA A 14 10.31 27.78 24.18
CA ALA A 14 10.37 27.73 22.72
C ALA A 14 9.42 28.76 22.07
N VAL A 15 8.22 28.92 22.63
CA VAL A 15 7.26 29.97 22.22
C VAL A 15 7.82 31.37 22.41
N GLN A 16 8.50 31.64 23.54
CA GLN A 16 9.14 32.94 23.77
C GLN A 16 10.27 33.23 22.79
N ILE A 17 11.07 32.23 22.44
CA ILE A 17 12.16 32.36 21.47
C ILE A 17 11.58 32.66 20.08
N ALA A 18 10.58 31.90 19.63
CA ALA A 18 9.93 32.11 18.33
C ALA A 18 9.33 33.52 18.20
N ARG A 19 8.73 34.06 19.27
CA ARG A 19 8.21 35.43 19.31
C ARG A 19 9.30 36.49 19.20
N ARG A 20 10.49 36.26 19.77
CA ARG A 20 11.63 37.20 19.69
C ARG A 20 12.25 37.22 18.31
N ASN A 21 12.24 36.10 17.61
CA ASN A 21 12.80 35.96 16.27
C ASN A 21 11.78 36.29 15.15
N HIS A 22 10.63 36.88 15.50
CA HIS A 22 9.56 37.25 14.56
C HIS A 22 9.11 36.11 13.63
N SER A 23 9.18 34.84 14.09
CA SER A 23 8.75 33.69 13.31
C SER A 23 7.23 33.71 13.08
N GLU A 24 6.79 34.02 11.86
CA GLU A 24 5.36 33.99 11.48
C GLU A 24 4.80 32.56 11.37
N ASP A 25 5.68 31.57 11.17
CA ASP A 25 5.33 30.15 11.00
C ASP A 25 5.14 29.38 12.33
N GLY A 26 5.32 30.05 13.47
CA GLY A 26 5.17 29.47 14.80
C GLY A 26 6.45 28.83 15.36
N VAL A 27 6.30 27.84 16.25
CA VAL A 27 7.43 27.22 16.98
C VAL A 27 8.04 26.09 16.13
N GLY A 28 9.09 26.42 15.38
CA GLY A 28 9.90 25.44 14.64
C GLY A 28 10.84 24.59 15.50
N SER A 29 11.44 23.55 14.91
CA SER A 29 12.34 22.61 15.59
C SER A 29 13.58 23.27 16.20
N ALA A 30 14.13 24.32 15.57
CA ALA A 30 15.25 25.08 16.10
C ALA A 30 14.90 25.84 17.39
N HIS A 31 13.66 26.33 17.52
CA HIS A 31 13.17 26.98 18.74
C HIS A 31 13.04 25.99 19.91
N LEU A 32 12.55 24.78 19.62
CA LEU A 32 12.47 23.69 20.60
C LEU A 32 13.85 23.20 21.04
N LEU A 33 14.78 23.04 20.09
CA LEU A 33 16.16 22.66 20.37
C LEU A 33 16.88 23.71 21.21
N LEU A 34 16.70 24.99 20.90
CA LEU A 34 17.28 26.07 21.69
C LEU A 34 16.69 26.11 23.12
N ALA A 35 15.38 25.92 23.26
CA ALA A 35 14.73 25.82 24.57
C ALA A 35 15.23 24.62 25.39
N LEU A 36 15.44 23.47 24.74
CA LEU A 36 16.00 22.27 25.37
C LEU A 36 17.43 22.50 25.87
N VAL A 37 18.27 23.12 25.05
CA VAL A 37 19.65 23.45 25.42
C VAL A 37 19.71 24.48 26.55
N GLU A 38 18.79 25.45 26.60
CA GLU A 38 18.75 26.47 27.64
C GLU A 38 18.18 25.97 28.98
N ILE A 39 17.30 24.96 28.98
CA ILE A 39 16.61 24.48 30.19
C ILE A 39 17.25 23.21 30.76
N CYS A 40 17.77 22.32 29.90
CA CYS A 40 18.26 21.01 30.31
C CYS A 40 19.77 20.88 30.05
N GLU A 41 20.58 21.14 31.08
CA GLU A 41 22.05 21.11 31.00
C GLU A 41 22.59 19.74 30.57
N GLU A 42 22.00 18.64 31.03
CA GLU A 42 22.40 17.28 30.62
C GLU A 42 22.16 17.05 29.13
N THR A 43 21.04 17.57 28.59
CA THR A 43 20.75 17.48 27.16
C THR A 43 21.66 18.39 26.34
N ALA A 44 21.97 19.59 26.85
CA ALA A 44 22.94 20.50 26.24
C ALA A 44 24.33 19.86 26.10
N GLN A 45 24.81 19.16 27.13
CA GLN A 45 26.10 18.45 27.10
C GLN A 45 26.10 17.31 26.06
N LYS A 46 25.01 16.55 25.96
CA LYS A 46 24.89 15.47 24.95
C LYS A 46 24.82 16.02 23.53
N LEU A 47 24.10 17.12 23.31
CA LEU A 47 23.98 17.76 22.01
C LEU A 47 25.29 18.44 21.57
N ALA A 48 26.05 19.00 22.52
CA ALA A 48 27.38 19.55 22.24
C ALA A 48 28.37 18.49 21.73
N LEU A 49 28.28 17.24 22.19
CA LEU A 49 29.08 16.12 21.65
C LEU A 49 28.74 15.78 20.19
N LEU A 50 27.54 16.15 19.73
CA LEU A 50 27.07 16.01 18.35
C LEU A 50 27.24 17.30 17.55
N GLU A 51 28.03 18.25 18.05
CA GLU A 51 28.23 19.59 17.49
C GLU A 51 26.95 20.43 17.30
N VAL A 52 25.88 20.10 18.03
CA VAL A 52 24.65 20.91 18.08
C VAL A 52 24.75 21.83 19.28
N THR A 53 25.43 22.97 19.10
CA THR A 53 25.64 23.98 20.13
C THR A 53 24.60 25.10 20.07
N ARG A 54 24.46 25.84 21.17
CA ARG A 54 23.59 27.01 21.26
C ARG A 54 23.88 28.02 20.15
N GLU A 55 25.15 28.27 19.88
CA GLU A 55 25.61 29.23 18.88
C GLU A 55 25.21 28.81 17.47
N ARG A 56 25.38 27.53 17.11
CA ARG A 56 24.96 27.00 15.80
C ARG A 56 23.45 27.04 15.59
N ILE A 57 22.68 26.78 16.63
CA ILE A 57 21.21 26.87 16.56
C ILE A 57 20.78 28.33 16.35
N LEU A 58 21.45 29.30 16.99
CA LEU A 58 21.18 30.73 16.79
C LEU A 58 21.55 31.18 15.37
N GLU A 59 22.69 30.75 14.84
CA GLU A 59 23.09 31.03 13.45
C GLU A 59 22.04 30.52 12.45
N HIS A 60 21.47 29.34 12.69
CA HIS A 60 20.41 28.78 11.84
C HIS A 60 19.12 29.59 11.90
N LEU A 61 18.74 30.08 13.09
CA LEU A 61 17.56 30.94 13.27
C LEU A 61 17.73 32.32 12.61
N ASP A 62 18.95 32.87 12.61
CA ASP A 62 19.24 34.14 11.93
C ASP A 62 19.21 33.97 10.40
N LEU A 63 19.68 32.83 9.86
CA LEU A 63 19.64 32.53 8.43
C LEU A 63 18.21 32.35 7.87
N GLU A 64 17.27 31.87 8.69
CA GLU A 64 15.84 31.76 8.30
C GLU A 64 15.16 33.14 8.18
N SER A 65 15.68 34.18 8.85
CA SER A 65 15.08 35.53 8.86
C SER A 65 15.40 36.39 7.62
N ASP A 66 16.45 36.05 6.87
CA ASP A 66 17.00 36.87 5.76
C ASP A 66 16.62 36.33 4.35
N SER A 67 15.83 35.26 4.27
CA SER A 67 15.46 34.67 2.99
C SER A 67 14.12 35.25 2.49
N PRO A 68 14.06 35.94 1.33
CA PRO A 68 12.81 36.48 0.79
C PRO A 68 11.99 35.32 0.19
N HIS A 69 11.33 34.56 1.05
CA HIS A 69 10.34 33.59 0.62
C HIS A 69 9.08 34.35 0.22
N ALA A 70 8.74 34.25 -1.07
CA ALA A 70 7.46 34.69 -1.58
C ALA A 70 6.35 33.94 -0.84
N VAL A 71 5.73 34.64 0.12
CA VAL A 71 4.56 34.18 0.86
C VAL A 71 3.42 33.94 -0.13
N LEU A 72 3.06 32.67 -0.34
CA LEU A 72 1.70 32.34 -0.73
C LEU A 72 0.84 32.60 0.52
N PRO A 73 -0.27 33.37 0.43
CA PRO A 73 -1.03 33.71 1.62
C PRO A 73 -1.63 32.43 2.23
N VAL A 74 -1.08 32.01 3.37
CA VAL A 74 -1.74 31.09 4.30
C VAL A 74 -2.66 31.92 5.19
N ASP A 75 -3.66 32.53 4.56
CA ASP A 75 -4.81 33.08 5.24
C ASP A 75 -6.06 32.39 4.67
N PHE A 76 -6.19 31.09 4.96
CA PHE A 76 -7.52 30.54 5.10
C PHE A 76 -7.94 30.76 6.55
N GLN A 77 -8.37 31.98 6.87
CA GLN A 77 -9.14 32.20 8.09
C GLN A 77 -10.39 31.34 8.00
N LEU A 78 -10.45 30.29 8.82
CA LEU A 78 -11.67 29.56 9.13
C LEU A 78 -12.62 30.52 9.84
N ASN A 79 -13.39 31.28 9.04
CA ASN A 79 -14.42 32.17 9.52
C ASN A 79 -15.63 31.33 9.96
N LEU A 80 -15.52 30.71 11.13
CA LEU A 80 -16.66 30.16 11.84
C LEU A 80 -17.54 31.34 12.27
N LYS A 81 -18.54 31.69 11.45
CA LYS A 81 -19.55 32.66 11.86
C LYS A 81 -20.20 32.17 13.16
N PRO A 82 -20.29 33.01 14.21
CA PRO A 82 -21.02 32.65 15.42
C PRO A 82 -22.46 32.26 15.08
N GLU A 83 -22.95 31.17 15.67
CA GLU A 83 -24.32 30.67 15.54
C GLU A 83 -25.34 31.72 16.02
N ASN A 84 -25.78 32.62 15.14
CA ASN A 84 -26.91 33.52 15.42
C ASN A 84 -27.81 33.62 14.18
N SER A 85 -28.42 32.49 13.83
CA SER A 85 -29.64 32.41 12.98
C SER A 85 -29.95 30.94 12.66
N ARG A 86 -30.23 30.12 13.68
CA ARG A 86 -30.98 28.88 13.44
C ARG A 86 -32.47 29.19 13.60
N PRO A 87 -33.30 29.00 12.57
CA PRO A 87 -34.74 29.02 12.75
C PRO A 87 -35.12 27.98 13.80
N ASN A 88 -35.94 28.37 14.76
CA ASN A 88 -36.47 27.51 15.80
C ASN A 88 -37.44 26.50 15.16
N THR A 89 -36.89 25.42 14.59
CA THR A 89 -37.65 24.29 14.10
C THR A 89 -37.57 23.19 15.14
N ASN A 90 -38.72 22.75 15.65
CA ASN A 90 -38.91 21.60 16.55
C ASN A 90 -37.78 20.58 16.40
N ALA A 91 -36.99 20.38 17.46
CA ALA A 91 -35.66 19.77 17.44
C ALA A 91 -35.59 18.39 16.74
N THR A 92 -36.69 17.62 16.77
CA THR A 92 -36.79 16.30 16.10
C THR A 92 -37.02 16.39 14.59
N ASN A 93 -37.83 17.35 14.10
CA ASN A 93 -38.03 17.52 12.65
C ASN A 93 -36.83 18.21 11.99
N GLY A 94 -36.14 19.11 12.70
CA GLY A 94 -34.99 19.85 12.17
C GLY A 94 -33.73 18.99 11.97
N GLU A 95 -33.51 17.99 12.82
CA GLU A 95 -32.40 17.03 12.65
C GLU A 95 -32.68 16.06 11.50
N GLN A 96 -33.89 15.51 11.44
CA GLN A 96 -34.32 14.63 10.37
C GLN A 96 -34.24 15.32 9.00
N ASP A 97 -34.67 16.58 8.89
CA ASP A 97 -34.54 17.36 7.65
C ASP A 97 -33.07 17.57 7.22
N ARG A 98 -32.14 17.78 8.17
CA ARG A 98 -30.71 17.90 7.86
C ARG A 98 -30.13 16.58 7.34
N ILE A 99 -30.53 15.46 7.94
CA ILE A 99 -30.11 14.12 7.47
C ILE A 99 -30.64 13.89 6.06
N LEU A 100 -31.92 14.18 5.80
CA LEU A 100 -32.53 14.04 4.47
C LEU A 100 -31.84 14.91 3.41
N ARG A 101 -31.37 16.11 3.77
CA ARG A 101 -30.56 16.96 2.89
C ARG A 101 -29.21 16.34 2.51
N ILE A 102 -28.52 15.75 3.48
CA ILE A 102 -27.23 15.06 3.25
C ILE A 102 -27.44 13.86 2.33
N ILE A 103 -28.49 13.08 2.59
CA ILE A 103 -28.85 11.92 1.78
C ILE A 103 -29.17 12.34 0.33
N ASP A 104 -29.96 13.39 0.10
CA ASP A 104 -30.27 13.86 -1.26
C ASP A 104 -29.02 14.33 -2.02
N ALA A 105 -28.14 15.09 -1.36
CA ALA A 105 -26.90 15.57 -1.97
C ALA A 105 -25.95 14.41 -2.33
N ALA A 106 -25.74 13.45 -1.42
CA ALA A 106 -24.89 12.29 -1.65
C ALA A 106 -25.47 11.37 -2.75
N ARG A 107 -26.78 11.16 -2.77
CA ARG A 107 -27.49 10.41 -3.82
C ARG A 107 -27.23 11.00 -5.20
N ASN A 108 -27.32 12.31 -5.33
CA ASN A 108 -27.09 12.99 -6.58
C ASN A 108 -25.64 12.83 -7.07
N ARG A 109 -24.68 13.05 -6.18
CA ARG A 109 -23.24 12.90 -6.50
C ARG A 109 -22.90 11.47 -6.92
N ALA A 110 -23.46 10.46 -6.25
CA ALA A 110 -23.30 9.07 -6.62
C ALA A 110 -23.86 8.79 -8.03
N ARG A 111 -25.09 9.25 -8.31
CA ARG A 111 -25.74 9.07 -9.62
C ARG A 111 -25.00 9.77 -10.76
N GLU A 112 -24.54 10.99 -10.55
CA GLU A 112 -23.76 11.75 -11.53
C GLU A 112 -22.42 11.07 -11.81
N GLY A 113 -21.70 10.66 -10.75
CA GLY A 113 -20.43 9.95 -10.90
C GLY A 113 -20.58 8.62 -11.65
N LEU A 114 -21.57 7.80 -11.28
CA LEU A 114 -21.87 6.55 -12.00
C LEU A 114 -22.23 6.78 -13.47
N ARG A 115 -22.90 7.90 -13.79
CA ARG A 115 -23.24 8.24 -15.17
C ARG A 115 -21.99 8.58 -16.00
N VAL A 116 -21.07 9.37 -15.43
CA VAL A 116 -19.80 9.70 -16.09
C VAL A 116 -18.98 8.44 -16.36
N LEU A 117 -18.92 7.52 -15.39
CA LEU A 117 -18.23 6.25 -15.55
C LEU A 117 -18.88 5.35 -16.62
N GLU A 118 -20.21 5.32 -16.71
CA GLU A 118 -20.93 4.57 -17.77
C GLU A 118 -20.62 5.13 -19.16
N ASP A 119 -20.66 6.46 -19.32
CA ASP A 119 -20.34 7.10 -20.58
C ASP A 119 -18.88 6.83 -20.97
N TYR A 120 -17.95 6.82 -20.02
CA TYR A 120 -16.56 6.41 -20.24
C TYR A 120 -16.46 4.95 -20.73
N ALA A 121 -17.08 4.01 -20.02
CA ALA A 121 -17.06 2.60 -20.41
C ALA A 121 -17.63 2.37 -21.82
N ARG A 122 -18.67 3.13 -22.20
CA ARG A 122 -19.37 2.99 -23.49
C ARG A 122 -18.65 3.64 -24.66
N PHE A 123 -18.08 4.83 -24.45
CA PHE A 123 -17.60 5.66 -25.54
C PHE A 123 -16.07 5.75 -25.61
N VAL A 124 -15.37 5.36 -24.54
CA VAL A 124 -13.90 5.34 -24.52
C VAL A 124 -13.36 3.92 -24.53
N CYS A 125 -13.90 3.03 -23.69
CA CYS A 125 -13.40 1.64 -23.60
C CYS A 125 -14.11 0.65 -24.52
N ASP A 126 -15.28 1.00 -25.08
CA ASP A 126 -16.16 0.06 -25.80
C ASP A 126 -16.45 -1.24 -24.99
N HIS A 127 -16.42 -1.16 -23.65
CA HIS A 127 -16.50 -2.32 -22.77
C HIS A 127 -17.95 -2.64 -22.37
N ALA A 128 -18.55 -3.60 -23.07
CA ALA A 128 -19.96 -3.97 -22.90
C ALA A 128 -20.30 -4.47 -21.49
N ASP A 129 -19.41 -5.23 -20.84
CA ASP A 129 -19.66 -5.77 -19.50
C ASP A 129 -19.52 -4.69 -18.42
N ALA A 130 -18.50 -3.82 -18.51
CA ALA A 130 -18.39 -2.67 -17.61
C ALA A 130 -19.60 -1.74 -17.73
N SER A 131 -20.07 -1.46 -18.96
CA SER A 131 -21.28 -0.69 -19.18
C SER A 131 -22.53 -1.34 -18.58
N ARG A 132 -22.66 -2.66 -18.66
CA ARG A 132 -23.78 -3.41 -18.06
C ARG A 132 -23.74 -3.31 -16.53
N LEU A 133 -22.59 -3.55 -15.92
CA LEU A 133 -22.40 -3.47 -14.47
C LEU A 133 -22.70 -2.06 -13.94
N LEU A 134 -22.23 -1.02 -14.64
CA LEU A 134 -22.54 0.38 -14.30
C LEU A 134 -24.03 0.69 -14.35
N LYS A 135 -24.73 0.14 -15.34
CA LYS A 135 -26.19 0.26 -15.44
C LYS A 135 -26.91 -0.47 -14.31
N GLU A 136 -26.45 -1.67 -13.96
CA GLU A 136 -26.98 -2.46 -12.84
C GLU A 136 -26.78 -1.73 -11.51
N LEU A 137 -25.58 -1.21 -11.22
CA LEU A 137 -25.31 -0.42 -10.01
C LEU A 137 -26.19 0.83 -9.91
N ARG A 138 -26.43 1.50 -11.03
CA ARG A 138 -27.35 2.64 -11.07
C ARG A 138 -28.79 2.23 -10.76
N HIS A 139 -29.24 1.09 -11.24
CA HIS A 139 -30.58 0.57 -10.94
C HIS A 139 -30.69 0.15 -9.48
N GLU A 140 -29.71 -0.60 -8.96
CA GLU A 140 -29.66 -1.01 -7.56
C GLU A 140 -29.63 0.18 -6.59
N LEU A 141 -28.93 1.26 -6.95
CA LEU A 141 -28.96 2.51 -6.18
C LEU A 141 -30.38 3.10 -6.14
N VAL A 142 -31.07 3.18 -7.28
CA VAL A 142 -32.46 3.67 -7.36
C VAL A 142 -33.44 2.76 -6.62
N ASP A 143 -33.24 1.45 -6.67
CA ASP A 143 -34.08 0.49 -5.96
C ASP A 143 -33.89 0.61 -4.44
N ALA A 144 -32.65 0.78 -3.98
CA ALA A 144 -32.37 1.03 -2.57
C ALA A 144 -32.99 2.36 -2.08
N GLU A 145 -33.04 3.39 -2.92
CA GLU A 145 -33.69 4.66 -2.59
C GLU A 145 -35.17 4.52 -2.22
N GLN A 146 -35.87 3.47 -2.70
CA GLN A 146 -37.28 3.21 -2.36
C GLN A 146 -37.49 2.85 -0.88
N LEU A 147 -36.42 2.45 -0.18
CA LEU A 147 -36.43 2.17 1.25
C LEU A 147 -36.44 3.45 2.10
N LEU A 148 -36.21 4.61 1.50
CA LEU A 148 -36.17 5.89 2.19
C LEU A 148 -37.57 6.56 2.23
N PRO A 149 -37.84 7.41 3.23
CA PRO A 149 -39.08 8.16 3.28
C PRO A 149 -39.28 9.06 2.05
N PRO A 150 -40.51 9.22 1.52
CA PRO A 150 -40.81 10.02 0.32
C PRO A 150 -40.35 11.49 0.39
N ALA A 151 -40.13 12.02 1.59
CA ALA A 151 -39.67 13.39 1.84
C ALA A 151 -38.23 13.67 1.35
N THR A 152 -37.43 12.64 1.07
CA THR A 152 -36.05 12.76 0.55
C THR A 152 -35.95 13.51 -0.79
N LEU A 153 -36.98 13.44 -1.65
CA LEU A 153 -36.97 14.09 -2.97
C LEU A 153 -37.17 15.62 -2.93
N ARG A 154 -37.58 16.19 -1.80
CA ARG A 154 -37.95 17.62 -1.65
C ARG A 154 -37.01 18.44 -0.78
N ALA A 155 -35.90 17.86 -0.31
CA ALA A 155 -35.00 18.51 0.63
C ALA A 155 -34.00 19.50 -0.01
N ARG A 156 -33.99 19.67 -1.34
CA ARG A 156 -33.11 20.64 -1.99
C ARG A 156 -33.52 22.06 -1.67
N ASN A 157 -32.74 22.69 -0.81
CA ASN A 157 -32.62 24.14 -0.76
C ASN A 157 -31.25 24.54 -1.31
N THR A 158 -31.14 24.62 -2.65
CA THR A 158 -29.89 24.92 -3.37
C THR A 158 -29.43 26.36 -3.13
N GLU A 159 -30.36 27.28 -2.82
CA GLU A 159 -30.06 28.70 -2.59
C GLU A 159 -29.30 28.97 -1.28
N SER A 160 -29.35 28.06 -0.30
CA SER A 160 -28.69 28.20 1.00
C SER A 160 -27.58 27.17 1.24
N ASP A 161 -27.09 26.49 0.20
CA ASP A 161 -25.99 25.53 0.32
C ASP A 161 -24.64 26.27 0.37
N VAL A 162 -24.03 26.27 1.56
CA VAL A 162 -22.72 26.87 1.83
C VAL A 162 -21.58 26.27 0.99
N GLY A 163 -21.76 25.05 0.44
CA GLY A 163 -20.77 24.37 -0.37
C GLY A 163 -20.73 24.82 -1.84
N THR A 164 -21.71 25.59 -2.33
CA THR A 164 -21.80 25.98 -3.76
C THR A 164 -20.74 27.01 -4.18
N GLN A 165 -20.11 27.70 -3.23
CA GLN A 165 -19.12 28.76 -3.47
C GLN A 165 -17.68 28.34 -3.16
N ILE A 166 -17.46 27.09 -2.74
CA ILE A 166 -16.13 26.58 -2.38
C ILE A 166 -15.55 25.87 -3.61
N THR A 167 -14.69 26.56 -4.35
CA THR A 167 -13.92 25.96 -5.46
C THR A 167 -12.47 25.81 -5.03
N VAL A 168 -11.95 24.60 -5.11
CA VAL A 168 -10.55 24.31 -4.77
C VAL A 168 -9.71 24.43 -6.05
N PRO A 169 -8.50 25.03 -6.06
CA PRO A 169 -7.72 25.24 -7.30
C PRO A 169 -7.44 23.98 -8.13
N ARG A 170 -7.43 22.79 -7.52
CA ARG A 170 -7.30 21.49 -8.21
C ARG A 170 -8.58 21.00 -8.91
N GLU A 171 -9.70 21.69 -8.74
CA GLU A 171 -10.99 21.31 -9.33
C GLU A 171 -11.13 21.76 -10.80
N ILE A 172 -10.24 22.65 -11.26
CA ILE A 172 -10.33 23.34 -12.56
C ILE A 172 -9.54 22.60 -13.67
N LEU A 173 -8.56 21.76 -13.32
CA LEU A 173 -7.71 21.06 -14.29
C LEU A 173 -7.76 19.54 -14.09
N ARG A 174 -8.12 18.83 -15.16
CA ARG A 174 -7.97 17.38 -15.31
C ARG A 174 -6.96 17.13 -16.41
N GLU A 175 -5.90 16.39 -16.13
CA GLU A 175 -4.76 16.23 -17.05
C GLU A 175 -4.95 15.03 -18.00
N SER A 176 -5.79 14.06 -17.63
CA SER A 176 -6.07 12.86 -18.42
C SER A 176 -7.50 12.32 -18.26
N LEU A 177 -7.92 11.43 -19.17
CA LEU A 177 -9.17 10.67 -19.04
C LEU A 177 -9.16 9.77 -17.79
N THR A 178 -8.00 9.22 -17.44
CA THR A 178 -7.81 8.42 -16.23
C THR A 178 -8.08 9.24 -14.96
N ASP A 179 -7.65 10.50 -14.91
CA ASP A 179 -7.94 11.39 -13.78
C ASP A 179 -9.44 11.66 -13.63
N VAL A 180 -10.16 11.75 -14.76
CA VAL A 180 -11.61 11.91 -14.76
C VAL A 180 -12.26 10.64 -14.20
N VAL A 181 -11.83 9.45 -14.62
CA VAL A 181 -12.36 8.17 -14.14
C VAL A 181 -12.09 7.99 -12.65
N LEU A 182 -10.83 8.08 -12.22
CA LEU A 182 -10.45 7.89 -10.81
C LEU A 182 -11.14 8.90 -9.88
N ALA A 183 -11.25 10.15 -10.30
CA ALA A 183 -11.97 11.15 -9.52
C ALA A 183 -13.46 10.85 -9.41
N ASN A 184 -14.10 10.35 -10.47
CA ASN A 184 -15.51 9.96 -10.42
C ASN A 184 -15.71 8.67 -9.61
N CYS A 185 -14.81 7.68 -9.68
CA CYS A 185 -14.82 6.50 -8.81
C CYS A 185 -14.77 6.91 -7.34
N ARG A 186 -13.80 7.75 -6.95
CA ARG A 186 -13.68 8.26 -5.57
C ARG A 186 -14.92 9.03 -5.12
N ARG A 187 -15.45 9.92 -5.97
CA ARG A 187 -16.70 10.66 -5.67
C ARG A 187 -17.88 9.73 -5.43
N VAL A 188 -18.03 8.66 -6.23
CA VAL A 188 -19.08 7.66 -6.04
C VAL A 188 -18.87 6.93 -4.71
N GLN A 189 -17.65 6.48 -4.41
CA GLN A 189 -17.33 5.76 -3.17
C GLN A 189 -17.57 6.61 -1.91
N GLU A 190 -17.13 7.88 -1.91
CA GLU A 190 -17.37 8.84 -0.83
C GLU A 190 -18.87 9.15 -0.66
N SER A 191 -19.59 9.26 -1.76
CA SER A 191 -21.05 9.47 -1.75
C SER A 191 -21.77 8.26 -1.18
N LEU A 192 -21.43 7.04 -1.60
CA LEU A 192 -21.99 5.79 -1.07
C LEU A 192 -21.63 5.61 0.41
N ARG A 193 -20.43 6.02 0.84
CA ARG A 193 -20.05 6.03 2.25
C ARG A 193 -20.90 6.99 3.08
N THR A 194 -21.18 8.17 2.54
CA THR A 194 -22.07 9.15 3.18
C THR A 194 -23.49 8.59 3.29
N LEU A 195 -24.01 7.98 2.22
CA LEU A 195 -25.32 7.32 2.23
C LEU A 195 -25.37 6.14 3.21
N GLU A 196 -24.29 5.35 3.31
CA GLU A 196 -24.15 4.26 4.28
C GLU A 196 -24.26 4.79 5.72
N GLU A 197 -23.43 5.77 6.10
CA GLU A 197 -23.35 6.24 7.48
C GLU A 197 -24.60 7.01 7.92
N PHE A 198 -25.07 7.96 7.11
CA PHE A 198 -26.30 8.70 7.43
C PHE A 198 -27.56 7.83 7.24
N GLY A 199 -27.50 6.84 6.35
CA GLY A 199 -28.58 5.87 6.15
C GLY A 199 -28.87 5.03 7.39
N LYS A 200 -27.86 4.73 8.22
CA LYS A 200 -28.04 3.98 9.49
C LYS A 200 -29.00 4.68 10.45
N LEU A 201 -29.09 6.01 10.37
CA LEU A 201 -29.98 6.82 11.21
C LEU A 201 -31.44 6.78 10.72
N LEU A 202 -31.68 6.38 9.47
CA LEU A 202 -33.01 6.35 8.87
C LEU A 202 -33.54 4.92 8.71
N GLN A 203 -32.76 4.05 8.06
CA GLN A 203 -33.16 2.68 7.75
C GLN A 203 -31.93 1.75 7.64
N PRO A 204 -31.74 0.77 8.55
CA PRO A 204 -30.59 -0.14 8.53
C PRO A 204 -30.43 -0.95 7.23
N GLU A 205 -31.54 -1.36 6.62
CA GLU A 205 -31.53 -2.10 5.35
C GLU A 205 -30.97 -1.26 4.20
N PHE A 206 -31.34 0.02 4.13
CA PHE A 206 -30.79 0.97 3.16
C PHE A 206 -29.28 1.11 3.33
N ALA A 207 -28.80 1.27 4.58
CA ALA A 207 -27.37 1.35 4.87
C ALA A 207 -26.61 0.07 4.45
N ALA A 208 -27.20 -1.11 4.67
CA ALA A 208 -26.61 -2.38 4.24
C ALA A 208 -26.49 -2.46 2.71
N ARG A 209 -27.50 -1.98 1.97
CA ARG A 209 -27.44 -1.87 0.50
C ARG A 209 -26.37 -0.90 0.03
N MET A 210 -26.22 0.26 0.68
CA MET A 210 -25.16 1.22 0.34
C MET A 210 -23.76 0.65 0.58
N LYS A 211 -23.59 -0.16 1.63
CA LYS A 211 -22.34 -0.89 1.90
C LYS A 211 -22.02 -1.89 0.77
N GLN A 212 -23.02 -2.64 0.28
CA GLN A 212 -22.86 -3.56 -0.85
C GLN A 212 -22.47 -2.82 -2.14
N LEU A 213 -23.22 -1.77 -2.49
CA LEU A 213 -22.92 -0.91 -3.65
C LEU A 213 -21.53 -0.29 -3.57
N ARG A 214 -21.09 0.10 -2.37
CA ARG A 214 -19.74 0.64 -2.16
C ARG A 214 -18.68 -0.42 -2.45
N TYR A 215 -18.88 -1.67 -2.03
CA TYR A 215 -17.95 -2.74 -2.36
C TYR A 215 -17.91 -3.07 -3.85
N GLN A 216 -19.07 -3.16 -4.51
CA GLN A 216 -19.13 -3.36 -5.96
C GLN A 216 -18.50 -2.17 -6.73
N SER A 217 -18.58 -0.95 -6.19
CA SER A 217 -17.92 0.22 -6.79
C SER A 217 -16.39 0.17 -6.74
N TYR A 218 -15.79 -0.59 -5.81
CA TYR A 218 -14.34 -0.86 -5.82
C TYR A 218 -13.95 -1.88 -6.88
N GLU A 219 -14.78 -2.90 -7.10
CA GLU A 219 -14.57 -3.88 -8.17
C GLU A 219 -14.70 -3.23 -9.55
N LEU A 220 -15.65 -2.31 -9.70
CA LEU A 220 -15.83 -1.52 -10.91
C LEU A 220 -14.63 -0.62 -11.19
N GLU A 221 -14.04 0.02 -10.18
CA GLU A 221 -12.81 0.80 -10.34
C GLU A 221 -11.68 -0.08 -10.90
N GLN A 222 -11.53 -1.31 -10.41
CA GLN A 222 -10.54 -2.27 -10.93
C GLN A 222 -10.82 -2.66 -12.39
N LEU A 223 -12.10 -2.83 -12.78
CA LEU A 223 -12.50 -3.19 -14.14
C LEU A 223 -12.30 -2.03 -15.14
N LEU A 224 -12.62 -0.80 -14.74
CA LEU A 224 -12.41 0.39 -15.58
C LEU A 224 -10.93 0.76 -15.66
N ALA A 225 -10.17 0.49 -14.60
CA ALA A 225 -8.72 0.67 -14.61
C ALA A 225 -8.02 -0.32 -15.54
N SER A 226 -8.51 -1.57 -15.70
CA SER A 226 -7.88 -2.55 -16.60
C SER A 226 -7.97 -2.20 -18.08
N ASP A 227 -9.02 -1.51 -18.52
CA ASP A 227 -9.22 -1.13 -19.93
C ASP A 227 -8.64 0.24 -20.31
N SER A 228 -8.34 1.08 -19.31
CA SER A 228 -7.72 2.40 -19.52
C SER A 228 -6.21 2.33 -19.83
N LEU A 229 -5.61 1.13 -19.86
CA LEU A 229 -4.17 0.92 -19.81
C LEU A 229 -3.56 0.52 -21.17
N SER A 230 -3.50 1.49 -22.06
CA SER A 230 -2.40 1.57 -23.03
C SER A 230 -1.67 2.91 -22.89
N VAL A 231 -1.14 3.20 -21.69
CA VAL A 231 0.03 4.05 -21.34
C VAL A 231 0.28 3.88 -19.82
N PRO A 232 1.54 3.82 -19.33
CA PRO A 232 1.86 3.29 -18.00
C PRO A 232 1.94 4.37 -16.91
N VAL A 233 1.50 4.02 -15.68
CA VAL A 233 2.17 4.22 -14.36
C VAL A 233 1.15 4.14 -13.20
N THR A 234 1.38 3.16 -12.31
CA THR A 234 0.97 3.01 -10.88
C THR A 234 -0.51 2.82 -10.48
N ASP A 235 -1.02 1.60 -10.64
CA ASP A 235 -1.58 0.82 -9.52
C ASP A 235 -1.32 -0.68 -9.74
N ASP A 236 -0.11 -1.11 -9.36
CA ASP A 236 0.42 -2.47 -9.55
C ASP A 236 0.03 -3.41 -8.39
N SER A 237 -0.68 -2.94 -7.36
CA SER A 237 -0.91 -3.73 -6.15
C SER A 237 -1.80 -4.94 -6.41
N SER A 238 -2.96 -4.76 -7.05
CA SER A 238 -3.87 -5.85 -7.42
C SER A 238 -3.27 -6.78 -8.48
N ASN A 239 -2.40 -6.25 -9.34
CA ASN A 239 -1.69 -7.03 -10.35
C ASN A 239 -0.61 -7.93 -9.71
N ARG A 240 0.20 -7.40 -8.79
CA ARG A 240 1.20 -8.16 -8.04
C ARG A 240 0.60 -9.30 -7.23
N HIS A 241 -0.49 -9.05 -6.49
CA HIS A 241 -1.16 -10.09 -5.72
C HIS A 241 -1.75 -11.17 -6.63
N ARG A 242 -2.36 -10.80 -7.76
CA ARG A 242 -2.87 -11.76 -8.75
C ARG A 242 -1.74 -12.61 -9.35
N ARG A 243 -0.63 -11.98 -9.75
CA ARG A 243 0.56 -12.66 -10.26
C ARG A 243 1.15 -13.61 -9.22
N LEU A 244 1.20 -13.20 -7.95
CA LEU A 244 1.66 -14.04 -6.85
C LEU A 244 0.76 -15.27 -6.64
N GLN A 245 -0.56 -15.13 -6.76
CA GLN A 245 -1.50 -16.27 -6.65
C GLN A 245 -1.25 -17.31 -7.74
N GLN A 246 -0.89 -16.87 -8.94
CA GLN A 246 -0.59 -17.70 -10.12
C GLN A 246 0.85 -18.21 -10.14
N ALA A 247 1.75 -17.63 -9.35
CA ALA A 247 3.15 -17.99 -9.32
C ALA A 247 3.38 -19.39 -8.75
N SER A 248 4.26 -20.15 -9.41
CA SER A 248 4.67 -21.50 -9.00
C SER A 248 6.19 -21.70 -9.01
N LEU A 249 6.94 -20.90 -9.77
CA LEU A 249 8.40 -20.97 -9.82
C LEU A 249 9.04 -19.67 -9.32
N TYR A 250 9.67 -19.76 -8.15
CA TYR A 250 10.37 -18.67 -7.47
C TYR A 250 11.89 -18.91 -7.52
N LEU A 251 12.66 -17.99 -8.10
CA LEU A 251 14.12 -18.05 -8.11
C LEU A 251 14.72 -17.04 -7.12
N LEU A 252 15.61 -17.49 -6.24
CA LEU A 252 16.47 -16.61 -5.45
C LEU A 252 17.83 -16.52 -6.13
N VAL A 253 18.39 -15.31 -6.18
CA VAL A 253 19.66 -15.03 -6.85
C VAL A 253 20.67 -14.46 -5.85
N THR A 254 21.85 -15.08 -5.82
CA THR A 254 23.07 -14.54 -5.20
C THR A 254 24.24 -14.78 -6.13
N GLU A 255 25.05 -13.77 -6.36
CA GLU A 255 26.16 -13.81 -7.29
C GLU A 255 27.16 -14.92 -6.94
N LYS A 256 27.36 -15.20 -5.65
CA LYS A 256 28.29 -16.26 -5.18
C LYS A 256 27.96 -17.66 -5.70
N LEU A 257 26.70 -17.91 -6.05
CA LEU A 257 26.26 -19.20 -6.59
C LEU A 257 26.14 -19.19 -8.11
N CYS A 258 26.27 -18.03 -8.74
CA CYS A 258 26.17 -17.89 -10.19
C CYS A 258 27.51 -18.27 -10.84
N ARG A 259 27.47 -19.10 -11.89
CA ARG A 259 28.67 -19.35 -12.74
C ARG A 259 28.96 -18.21 -13.70
N LEU A 260 27.93 -17.47 -14.08
CA LEU A 260 27.99 -16.31 -14.96
C LEU A 260 27.98 -15.02 -14.13
N PRO A 261 28.48 -13.89 -14.67
CA PRO A 261 28.25 -12.58 -14.08
C PRO A 261 26.75 -12.37 -13.83
N TRP A 262 26.40 -11.80 -12.67
CA TRP A 262 25.00 -11.75 -12.22
C TRP A 262 24.06 -11.06 -13.23
N GLN A 263 24.51 -10.03 -13.97
CA GLN A 263 23.70 -9.40 -15.02
C GLN A 263 23.37 -10.35 -16.17
N GLU A 264 24.37 -11.11 -16.62
CA GLU A 264 24.21 -12.09 -17.67
C GLU A 264 23.30 -13.23 -17.22
N PHE A 265 23.52 -13.72 -15.99
CA PHE A 265 22.66 -14.72 -15.37
C PHE A 265 21.19 -14.25 -15.32
N VAL A 266 20.94 -13.06 -14.78
CA VAL A 266 19.58 -12.51 -14.68
C VAL A 266 18.97 -12.33 -16.07
N GLY A 267 19.72 -11.80 -17.03
CA GLY A 267 19.27 -11.66 -18.43
C GLY A 267 18.90 -12.98 -19.09
N GLN A 268 19.62 -14.07 -18.78
CA GLN A 268 19.31 -15.40 -19.33
C GLN A 268 18.07 -16.03 -18.73
N VAL A 269 17.71 -15.72 -17.48
CA VAL A 269 16.63 -16.43 -16.78
C VAL A 269 15.28 -15.69 -16.79
N LEU A 270 15.27 -14.36 -16.89
CA LEU A 270 14.04 -13.56 -16.78
C LEU A 270 12.95 -13.93 -17.81
N SER A 271 13.32 -14.17 -19.07
CA SER A 271 12.37 -14.55 -20.12
C SER A 271 12.14 -16.06 -20.26
N THR A 272 12.58 -16.86 -19.29
CA THR A 272 12.50 -18.33 -19.37
C THR A 272 11.34 -18.92 -18.57
N GLY A 273 10.45 -18.04 -18.10
CA GLY A 273 9.29 -18.38 -17.30
C GLY A 273 9.65 -18.49 -15.82
N ILE A 274 10.20 -17.45 -15.20
CA ILE A 274 10.24 -17.34 -13.75
C ILE A 274 9.11 -16.41 -13.32
N ASP A 275 8.33 -16.80 -12.31
CA ASP A 275 7.24 -15.97 -11.81
C ASP A 275 7.73 -14.93 -10.81
N VAL A 276 8.67 -15.32 -9.94
CA VAL A 276 9.24 -14.47 -8.90
C VAL A 276 10.75 -14.57 -8.90
N LEU A 277 11.44 -13.44 -8.93
CA LEU A 277 12.88 -13.33 -8.75
C LEU A 277 13.17 -12.54 -7.48
N GLN A 278 13.94 -13.13 -6.57
CA GLN A 278 14.41 -12.48 -5.35
C GLN A 278 15.90 -12.20 -5.41
N LEU A 279 16.28 -10.94 -5.18
CA LEU A 279 17.67 -10.56 -4.96
C LEU A 279 18.06 -10.86 -3.52
N ARG A 280 19.01 -11.78 -3.33
CA ARG A 280 19.47 -12.25 -2.02
C ARG A 280 20.98 -12.11 -1.88
N GLU A 281 21.44 -10.90 -1.58
CA GLU A 281 22.85 -10.61 -1.36
C GLU A 281 23.09 -10.15 0.08
N LYS A 282 23.66 -11.04 0.91
CA LYS A 282 23.88 -10.76 2.34
C LYS A 282 25.17 -10.00 2.64
N GLU A 283 26.08 -9.89 1.67
CA GLU A 283 27.43 -9.35 1.88
C GLU A 283 27.69 -8.05 1.12
N LEU A 284 26.73 -7.58 0.32
CA LEU A 284 26.85 -6.30 -0.36
C LEU A 284 26.57 -5.16 0.61
N ASN A 285 27.29 -4.05 0.43
CA ASN A 285 26.92 -2.81 1.09
C ASN A 285 25.61 -2.25 0.48
N ASP A 286 24.98 -1.33 1.22
CA ASP A 286 23.67 -0.79 0.89
C ASP A 286 23.62 -0.09 -0.47
N ALA A 287 24.66 0.65 -0.83
CA ALA A 287 24.72 1.39 -2.10
C ALA A 287 24.76 0.43 -3.30
N GLU A 288 25.56 -0.64 -3.20
CA GLU A 288 25.66 -1.67 -4.22
C GLU A 288 24.40 -2.50 -4.31
N LEU A 289 23.83 -2.89 -3.16
CA LEU A 289 22.58 -3.64 -3.08
C LEU A 289 21.43 -2.85 -3.73
N LEU A 290 21.31 -1.56 -3.42
CA LEU A 290 20.30 -0.68 -4.02
C LEU A 290 20.49 -0.52 -5.53
N ARG A 291 21.74 -0.33 -5.98
CA ARG A 291 22.06 -0.23 -7.41
C ARG A 291 21.63 -1.49 -8.16
N ARG A 292 21.98 -2.67 -7.62
CA ARG A 292 21.61 -3.96 -8.18
C ARG A 292 20.10 -4.17 -8.16
N ALA A 293 19.43 -3.85 -7.05
CA ALA A 293 17.99 -3.96 -6.92
C ALA A 293 17.23 -3.11 -7.96
N ARG A 294 17.67 -1.86 -8.20
CA ARG A 294 17.06 -1.00 -9.23
C ARG A 294 17.20 -1.57 -10.64
N TRP A 295 18.37 -2.10 -10.97
CA TRP A 295 18.61 -2.70 -12.28
C TRP A 295 17.75 -3.94 -12.49
N ILE A 296 17.72 -4.85 -11.51
CA ILE A 296 16.93 -6.09 -11.60
C ILE A 296 15.43 -5.76 -11.61
N GLY A 297 14.97 -4.84 -10.77
CA GLY A 297 13.58 -4.41 -10.75
C GLY A 297 13.11 -3.84 -12.09
N ALA A 298 13.95 -3.08 -12.79
CA ALA A 298 13.65 -2.62 -14.15
C ALA A 298 13.54 -3.79 -15.13
N ALA A 299 14.51 -4.71 -15.13
CA ALA A 299 14.50 -5.87 -16.02
C ALA A 299 13.31 -6.82 -15.76
N CYS A 300 12.90 -7.00 -14.51
CA CYS A 300 11.73 -7.80 -14.14
C CYS A 300 10.42 -7.18 -14.64
N ARG A 301 10.27 -5.85 -14.58
CA ARG A 301 9.07 -5.13 -15.05
C ARG A 301 8.84 -5.33 -16.54
N ASP A 302 9.90 -5.32 -17.34
CA ASP A 302 9.81 -5.47 -18.80
C ASP A 302 9.23 -6.82 -19.23
N VAL A 303 9.37 -7.87 -18.41
CA VAL A 303 8.92 -9.23 -18.72
C VAL A 303 7.77 -9.72 -17.84
N GLY A 304 7.31 -8.91 -16.88
CA GLY A 304 6.24 -9.30 -15.97
C GLY A 304 6.63 -10.34 -14.91
N THR A 305 7.91 -10.44 -14.54
CA THR A 305 8.38 -11.24 -13.39
C THR A 305 8.28 -10.42 -12.10
N LEU A 306 7.82 -11.01 -10.99
CA LEU A 306 7.74 -10.31 -9.71
C LEU A 306 9.14 -10.16 -9.11
N PHE A 307 9.49 -8.97 -8.67
CA PHE A 307 10.79 -8.68 -8.07
C PHE A 307 10.68 -8.46 -6.55
N ILE A 308 11.42 -9.28 -5.80
CA ILE A 308 11.44 -9.25 -4.34
C ILE A 308 12.87 -8.94 -3.84
N VAL A 309 12.98 -8.10 -2.82
CA VAL A 309 14.25 -7.87 -2.12
C VAL A 309 14.29 -8.69 -0.83
N ASN A 310 15.38 -9.40 -0.59
CA ASN A 310 15.56 -10.18 0.64
C ASN A 310 16.01 -9.29 1.81
N ASP A 311 15.49 -9.54 3.01
CA ASP A 311 15.84 -8.98 4.33
C ASP A 311 15.69 -7.45 4.51
N ARG A 312 15.60 -6.67 3.43
CA ARG A 312 15.74 -5.20 3.43
C ARG A 312 14.50 -4.46 2.92
N PRO A 313 13.49 -4.20 3.78
CA PRO A 313 12.29 -3.43 3.45
C PRO A 313 12.58 -2.02 2.91
N ASP A 314 13.59 -1.36 3.47
CA ASP A 314 14.06 -0.04 3.07
C ASP A 314 14.59 -0.04 1.63
N ILE A 315 15.43 -1.02 1.28
CA ILE A 315 15.94 -1.18 -0.09
C ILE A 315 14.81 -1.54 -1.06
N ALA A 316 13.85 -2.39 -0.64
CA ALA A 316 12.68 -2.73 -1.44
C ALA A 316 11.88 -1.48 -1.84
N VAL A 317 11.66 -0.57 -0.90
CA VAL A 317 10.97 0.71 -1.16
C VAL A 317 11.79 1.63 -2.06
N LEU A 318 13.09 1.81 -1.77
CA LEU A 318 13.97 2.69 -2.54
C LEU A 318 14.24 2.22 -3.98
N ALA A 319 14.11 0.91 -4.23
CA ALA A 319 14.24 0.29 -5.55
C ALA A 319 12.91 0.16 -6.30
N ASP A 320 11.80 0.51 -5.65
CA ASP A 320 10.43 0.23 -6.12
C ASP A 320 10.24 -1.25 -6.53
N ALA A 321 10.63 -2.15 -5.62
CA ALA A 321 10.39 -3.57 -5.76
C ALA A 321 8.91 -3.91 -5.51
N ASP A 322 8.47 -5.05 -6.05
CA ASP A 322 7.10 -5.56 -5.85
C ASP A 322 6.87 -5.99 -4.40
N GLY A 323 7.94 -6.36 -3.69
CA GLY A 323 7.87 -6.79 -2.30
C GLY A 323 9.20 -7.02 -1.61
N VAL A 324 9.11 -7.47 -0.36
CA VAL A 324 10.23 -7.88 0.49
C VAL A 324 9.98 -9.30 1.02
N HIS A 325 11.05 -10.04 1.29
CA HIS A 325 10.99 -11.31 2.01
C HIS A 325 11.88 -11.23 3.25
N VAL A 326 11.34 -11.58 4.43
CA VAL A 326 12.07 -11.56 5.71
C VAL A 326 12.12 -12.94 6.34
N GLY A 327 13.21 -13.22 7.07
CA GLY A 327 13.36 -14.43 7.87
C GLY A 327 13.02 -14.20 9.35
N GLN A 328 13.45 -15.13 10.20
CA GLN A 328 13.15 -15.11 11.63
C GLN A 328 14.09 -14.19 12.44
N ASP A 329 15.28 -13.88 11.90
CA ASP A 329 16.29 -13.06 12.57
C ASP A 329 16.28 -11.59 12.07
N GLU A 330 15.55 -11.33 10.99
CA GLU A 330 15.38 -10.01 10.40
C GLU A 330 14.23 -9.21 11.08
N LEU A 331 13.83 -8.07 10.50
CA LEU A 331 12.74 -7.26 11.04
C LEU A 331 11.45 -8.09 11.20
N PRO A 332 10.73 -7.96 12.33
CA PRO A 332 9.42 -8.58 12.48
C PRO A 332 8.48 -8.21 11.32
N PRO A 333 7.62 -9.14 10.85
CA PRO A 333 6.74 -8.88 9.70
C PRO A 333 5.88 -7.62 9.83
N ALA A 334 5.40 -7.29 11.04
CA ALA A 334 4.63 -6.07 11.29
C ALA A 334 5.43 -4.78 11.06
N ASP A 335 6.71 -4.77 11.42
CA ASP A 335 7.59 -3.62 11.21
C ASP A 335 7.97 -3.52 9.73
N ALA A 336 8.27 -4.65 9.09
CA ALA A 336 8.48 -4.70 7.64
C ALA A 336 7.25 -4.18 6.86
N ARG A 337 6.03 -4.56 7.27
CA ARG A 337 4.77 -4.06 6.70
C ARG A 337 4.64 -2.54 6.83
N THR A 338 5.02 -1.99 7.98
CA THR A 338 5.00 -0.54 8.23
C THR A 338 5.90 0.22 7.24
N ILE A 339 7.06 -0.35 6.91
CA ILE A 339 8.02 0.27 5.96
C ILE A 339 7.51 0.17 4.52
N ILE A 340 7.10 -1.02 4.08
CA ILE A 340 6.77 -1.27 2.66
C ILE A 340 5.37 -0.78 2.26
N GLY A 341 4.51 -0.52 3.24
CA GLY A 341 3.11 -0.15 3.07
C GLY A 341 2.19 -1.34 2.78
N SER A 342 0.90 -1.06 2.60
CA SER A 342 -0.14 -2.07 2.35
C SER A 342 -0.12 -2.66 0.94
N HIS A 343 0.63 -2.07 0.00
CA HIS A 343 0.53 -2.39 -1.42
C HIS A 343 1.59 -3.37 -1.94
N ARG A 344 2.74 -3.47 -1.24
CA ARG A 344 3.86 -4.34 -1.62
C ARG A 344 3.73 -5.71 -0.97
N LEU A 345 4.26 -6.73 -1.62
CA LEU A 345 4.22 -8.11 -1.13
C LEU A 345 5.16 -8.30 0.07
N LEU A 346 4.69 -8.96 1.11
CA LEU A 346 5.47 -9.38 2.28
C LEU A 346 5.56 -10.89 2.32
N GLY A 347 6.75 -11.42 2.08
CA GLY A 347 7.07 -12.83 2.25
C GLY A 347 7.72 -13.10 3.61
N VAL A 348 7.40 -14.25 4.22
CA VAL A 348 8.02 -14.67 5.48
C VAL A 348 8.54 -16.11 5.36
N SER A 349 9.79 -16.36 5.73
CA SER A 349 10.32 -17.73 5.85
C SER A 349 9.82 -18.38 7.13
N THR A 350 9.36 -19.62 7.06
CA THR A 350 8.78 -20.36 8.19
C THR A 350 9.31 -21.80 8.24
N HIS A 351 9.45 -22.33 9.45
CA HIS A 351 10.07 -23.64 9.72
C HIS A 351 9.12 -24.63 10.41
N ASP A 352 7.98 -24.16 10.90
CA ASP A 352 6.95 -24.96 11.55
C ASP A 352 5.56 -24.32 11.39
N THR A 353 4.51 -25.04 11.83
CA THR A 353 3.12 -24.58 11.69
C THR A 353 2.82 -23.36 12.56
N GLN A 354 3.48 -23.21 13.71
CA GLN A 354 3.26 -22.08 14.60
C GLN A 354 3.79 -20.79 13.97
N GLN A 355 4.98 -20.84 13.35
CA GLN A 355 5.54 -19.73 12.59
C GLN A 355 4.68 -19.36 11.39
N ALA A 356 4.13 -20.35 10.66
CA ALA A 356 3.22 -20.10 9.54
C ALA A 356 1.96 -19.33 9.97
N THR A 357 1.28 -19.79 11.02
CA THR A 357 0.08 -19.11 11.54
C THR A 357 0.41 -17.71 12.09
N ALA A 358 1.56 -17.54 12.74
CA ALA A 358 2.00 -16.24 13.21
C ALA A 358 2.26 -15.26 12.06
N ALA A 359 2.89 -15.73 10.97
CA ALA A 359 3.15 -14.94 9.78
C ALA A 359 1.85 -14.52 9.06
N GLU A 360 0.89 -15.42 8.91
CA GLU A 360 -0.45 -15.10 8.36
C GLU A 360 -1.15 -14.02 9.20
N THR A 361 -1.14 -14.19 10.52
CA THR A 361 -1.75 -13.23 11.46
C THR A 361 -1.09 -11.86 11.38
N ALA A 362 0.22 -11.81 11.13
CA ALA A 362 0.99 -10.59 10.96
C ALA A 362 0.83 -9.93 9.58
N GLY A 363 0.00 -10.51 8.68
CA GLY A 363 -0.29 -9.93 7.37
C GLY A 363 0.77 -10.25 6.30
N ALA A 364 1.41 -11.42 6.38
CA ALA A 364 2.21 -11.94 5.27
C ALA A 364 1.33 -12.25 4.06
N ASP A 365 1.81 -11.94 2.86
CA ASP A 365 1.12 -12.23 1.60
C ASP A 365 1.50 -13.60 1.05
N TYR A 366 2.68 -14.12 1.43
CA TYR A 366 3.09 -15.49 1.12
C TYR A 366 4.15 -16.02 2.10
N LEU A 367 4.34 -17.34 2.12
CA LEU A 367 5.33 -18.02 2.97
C LEU A 367 6.42 -18.76 2.18
N GLY A 368 7.62 -18.81 2.75
CA GLY A 368 8.68 -19.74 2.35
C GLY A 368 8.74 -20.91 3.32
N VAL A 369 8.27 -22.09 2.91
CA VAL A 369 8.11 -23.30 3.73
C VAL A 369 9.33 -24.20 3.55
N GLY A 370 10.22 -24.25 4.53
CA GLY A 370 11.43 -25.06 4.43
C GLY A 370 12.43 -24.81 5.55
N PRO A 371 13.67 -25.30 5.45
CA PRO A 371 14.20 -26.12 4.37
C PRO A 371 13.55 -27.52 4.32
N VAL A 372 13.17 -27.97 3.12
CA VAL A 372 12.53 -29.29 2.94
C VAL A 372 13.54 -30.42 2.80
N PHE A 373 14.57 -30.23 1.97
CA PHE A 373 15.65 -31.20 1.80
C PHE A 373 16.97 -30.65 2.34
N THR A 374 17.93 -31.55 2.57
CA THR A 374 19.29 -31.17 2.91
C THR A 374 19.91 -30.38 1.76
N SER A 375 20.60 -29.28 2.08
CA SER A 375 21.34 -28.49 1.09
C SER A 375 22.83 -28.49 1.45
N GLN A 376 23.70 -28.48 0.44
CA GLN A 376 25.14 -28.33 0.66
C GLN A 376 25.53 -26.90 1.09
N THR A 377 24.63 -25.92 0.94
CA THR A 377 24.88 -24.49 1.11
C THR A 377 24.58 -23.92 2.50
N LYS A 378 23.84 -24.65 3.35
CA LYS A 378 23.56 -24.28 4.75
C LYS A 378 23.39 -25.54 5.60
N GLN A 379 24.18 -25.66 6.67
CA GLN A 379 23.97 -26.66 7.72
C GLN A 379 22.87 -26.15 8.65
N PHE A 380 21.67 -26.69 8.51
CA PHE A 380 20.60 -26.47 9.49
C PHE A 380 20.65 -27.55 10.56
N THR A 381 20.49 -27.16 11.82
CA THR A 381 20.39 -28.08 12.97
C THR A 381 19.05 -28.80 13.02
N GLU A 382 18.00 -28.22 12.44
CA GLU A 382 16.66 -28.80 12.34
C GLU A 382 16.10 -28.64 10.92
N TYR A 383 15.56 -29.72 10.37
CA TYR A 383 14.92 -29.73 9.05
C TYR A 383 13.42 -29.84 9.23
N ALA A 384 12.68 -28.87 8.68
CA ALA A 384 11.23 -28.90 8.69
C ALA A 384 10.69 -30.13 7.92
N GLY A 385 11.35 -30.46 6.81
CA GLY A 385 11.12 -31.71 6.08
C GLY A 385 9.75 -31.80 5.39
N LEU A 386 9.46 -32.97 4.85
CA LEU A 386 8.19 -33.23 4.15
C LEU A 386 6.97 -33.22 5.08
N ASP A 387 7.15 -33.50 6.37
CA ASP A 387 6.05 -33.44 7.33
C ASP A 387 5.55 -32.02 7.52
N TYR A 388 6.45 -31.03 7.55
CA TYR A 388 6.04 -29.64 7.56
C TYR A 388 5.33 -29.22 6.27
N VAL A 389 5.79 -29.68 5.10
CA VAL A 389 5.10 -29.43 3.82
C VAL A 389 3.67 -29.96 3.85
N ARG A 390 3.46 -31.19 4.34
CA ARG A 390 2.12 -31.78 4.51
C ARG A 390 1.26 -30.99 5.49
N ALA A 391 1.86 -30.49 6.57
CA ALA A 391 1.16 -29.68 7.54
C ALA A 391 0.76 -28.31 6.95
N ALA A 392 1.66 -27.67 6.20
CA ALA A 392 1.41 -26.42 5.50
C ALA A 392 0.28 -26.58 4.47
N ALA A 393 0.30 -27.65 3.67
CA ALA A 393 -0.74 -27.95 2.69
C ALA A 393 -2.14 -28.11 3.30
N ARG A 394 -2.25 -28.45 4.60
CA ARG A 394 -3.53 -28.60 5.30
C ARG A 394 -4.01 -27.34 6.00
N HIS A 395 -3.11 -26.43 6.40
CA HIS A 395 -3.45 -25.34 7.33
C HIS A 395 -3.13 -23.94 6.79
N VAL A 396 -2.20 -23.78 5.86
CA VAL A 396 -1.83 -22.46 5.31
C VAL A 396 -2.83 -22.07 4.22
N THR A 397 -3.33 -20.85 4.33
CA THR A 397 -4.40 -20.30 3.48
C THR A 397 -3.90 -19.30 2.45
N ILE A 398 -2.74 -18.69 2.68
CA ILE A 398 -2.06 -17.80 1.72
C ILE A 398 -1.11 -18.59 0.80
N PRO A 399 -0.66 -18.03 -0.34
CA PRO A 399 0.36 -18.66 -1.18
C PRO A 399 1.61 -19.04 -0.39
N TRP A 400 2.18 -20.20 -0.67
CA TRP A 400 3.42 -20.63 -0.04
C TRP A 400 4.27 -21.42 -1.02
N PHE A 401 5.59 -21.32 -0.86
CA PHE A 401 6.59 -21.95 -1.72
C PHE A 401 7.43 -22.90 -0.88
N ALA A 402 7.48 -24.17 -1.27
CA ALA A 402 8.44 -25.11 -0.69
C ALA A 402 9.86 -24.64 -1.04
N ILE A 403 10.79 -24.62 -0.08
CA ILE A 403 12.16 -24.15 -0.29
C ILE A 403 13.19 -25.07 0.36
N GLY A 404 14.39 -25.15 -0.22
CA GLY A 404 15.55 -25.83 0.38
C GLY A 404 15.84 -27.19 -0.25
N GLY A 405 16.97 -27.27 -0.96
CA GLY A 405 17.48 -28.52 -1.57
C GLY A 405 16.61 -29.08 -2.71
N ILE A 406 15.81 -28.25 -3.37
CA ILE A 406 14.90 -28.67 -4.43
C ILE A 406 15.65 -28.85 -5.76
N THR A 407 15.44 -29.99 -6.40
CA THR A 407 15.97 -30.35 -7.73
C THR A 407 14.84 -30.95 -8.57
N PRO A 408 14.97 -31.05 -9.91
CA PRO A 408 13.94 -31.67 -10.74
C PRO A 408 13.54 -33.08 -10.27
N ASP A 409 14.50 -33.84 -9.73
CA ASP A 409 14.30 -35.23 -9.28
C ASP A 409 13.41 -35.36 -8.04
N ASN A 410 13.26 -34.32 -7.23
CA ASN A 410 12.52 -34.37 -5.96
C ASN A 410 11.20 -33.58 -5.95
N ILE A 411 10.84 -32.91 -7.06
CA ILE A 411 9.58 -32.17 -7.20
C ILE A 411 8.36 -33.09 -7.08
N ALA A 412 8.40 -34.28 -7.68
CA ALA A 412 7.29 -35.23 -7.58
C ALA A 412 6.95 -35.58 -6.12
N THR A 413 7.98 -35.75 -5.27
CA THR A 413 7.83 -36.00 -3.83
C THR A 413 7.19 -34.80 -3.11
N LEU A 414 7.52 -33.57 -3.52
CA LEU A 414 6.91 -32.34 -2.98
C LEU A 414 5.43 -32.22 -3.38
N GLN A 415 5.11 -32.52 -4.64
CA GLN A 415 3.72 -32.51 -5.14
C GLN A 415 2.87 -33.54 -4.39
N GLN A 416 3.40 -34.75 -4.15
CA GLN A 416 2.73 -35.76 -3.31
C GLN A 416 2.53 -35.31 -1.85
N ALA A 417 3.41 -34.45 -1.33
CA ALA A 417 3.26 -33.84 -0.02
C ALA A 417 2.29 -32.63 -0.01
N GLY A 418 1.79 -32.21 -1.16
CA GLY A 418 0.80 -31.14 -1.31
C GLY A 418 1.37 -29.79 -1.78
N ALA A 419 2.64 -29.71 -2.16
CA ALA A 419 3.23 -28.49 -2.69
C ALA A 419 2.98 -28.33 -4.20
N SER A 420 2.41 -27.19 -4.59
CA SER A 420 2.23 -26.79 -6.00
C SER A 420 3.19 -25.68 -6.44
N ARG A 421 3.98 -25.13 -5.52
CA ARG A 421 4.89 -24.01 -5.75
C ARG A 421 6.24 -24.28 -5.08
N ILE A 422 7.31 -23.89 -5.76
CA ILE A 422 8.68 -24.12 -5.27
C ILE A 422 9.54 -22.86 -5.38
N ALA A 423 10.50 -22.76 -4.47
CA ALA A 423 11.55 -21.76 -4.49
C ALA A 423 12.93 -22.44 -4.60
N VAL A 424 13.72 -21.99 -5.58
CA VAL A 424 14.97 -22.63 -6.00
C VAL A 424 16.10 -21.60 -6.01
N THR A 425 17.32 -22.05 -5.80
CA THR A 425 18.53 -21.21 -5.88
C THR A 425 19.63 -21.97 -6.61
N ALA A 426 20.36 -22.83 -5.89
CA ALA A 426 21.58 -23.47 -6.36
C ALA A 426 21.40 -24.27 -7.65
N ALA A 427 20.31 -25.04 -7.79
CA ALA A 427 20.08 -25.88 -8.96
C ALA A 427 19.96 -25.10 -10.28
N ILE A 428 19.57 -23.82 -10.23
CA ILE A 428 19.51 -22.94 -11.40
C ILE A 428 20.77 -22.06 -11.46
N SER A 429 21.15 -21.43 -10.35
CA SER A 429 22.32 -20.51 -10.31
C SER A 429 23.65 -21.18 -10.65
N GLN A 430 23.83 -22.44 -10.25
CA GLN A 430 25.06 -23.20 -10.50
C GLN A 430 25.05 -23.97 -11.83
N SER A 431 24.00 -23.83 -12.65
CA SER A 431 23.93 -24.47 -13.96
C SER A 431 24.80 -23.72 -14.97
N ASP A 432 25.46 -24.47 -15.87
CA ASP A 432 26.14 -23.91 -17.05
C ASP A 432 25.13 -23.40 -18.11
N GLN A 433 23.87 -23.82 -18.00
CA GLN A 433 22.77 -23.38 -18.86
C GLN A 433 21.55 -22.99 -17.99
N PRO A 434 21.58 -21.81 -17.32
CA PRO A 434 20.51 -21.37 -16.43
C PRO A 434 19.12 -21.37 -17.08
N ALA A 435 19.02 -20.89 -18.32
CA ALA A 435 17.79 -20.86 -19.09
C ALA A 435 17.19 -22.26 -19.33
N ALA A 436 18.04 -23.25 -19.59
CA ALA A 436 17.59 -24.64 -19.78
C ALA A 436 17.14 -25.26 -18.45
N ALA A 437 17.84 -24.95 -17.36
CA ALA A 437 17.46 -25.40 -16.03
C ALA A 437 16.07 -24.86 -15.63
N VAL A 438 15.79 -23.58 -15.85
CA VAL A 438 14.45 -23.00 -15.59
C VAL A 438 13.36 -23.74 -16.36
N ARG A 439 13.56 -23.98 -17.66
CA ARG A 439 12.60 -24.72 -18.50
C ARG A 439 12.35 -26.13 -17.98
N GLN A 440 13.39 -26.84 -17.54
CA GLN A 440 13.25 -28.16 -16.93
C GLN A 440 12.40 -28.11 -15.64
N PHE A 441 12.61 -27.12 -14.78
CA PHE A 441 11.78 -26.93 -13.58
C PHE A 441 10.31 -26.69 -13.93
N ARG A 442 10.03 -25.87 -14.95
CA ARG A 442 8.66 -25.62 -15.43
C ARG A 442 7.98 -26.89 -15.93
N GLU A 443 8.65 -27.63 -16.80
CA GLU A 443 8.11 -28.87 -17.37
C GLU A 443 7.75 -29.90 -16.28
N VAL A 444 8.61 -30.05 -15.28
CA VAL A 444 8.35 -30.98 -14.17
C VAL A 444 7.22 -30.48 -13.25
N LEU A 445 7.11 -29.16 -13.02
CA LEU A 445 6.01 -28.58 -12.23
C LEU A 445 4.64 -28.73 -12.90
N GLU A 446 4.59 -28.63 -14.23
CA GLU A 446 3.36 -28.76 -15.03
C GLU A 446 2.91 -30.22 -15.21
N THR A 447 3.82 -31.18 -15.02
CA THR A 447 3.50 -32.60 -15.09
C THR A 447 2.82 -33.06 -13.79
N PRO A 448 1.57 -33.56 -13.82
CA PRO A 448 0.91 -34.05 -12.61
C PRO A 448 1.66 -35.25 -12.03
N ALA A 449 1.82 -35.28 -10.70
CA ALA A 449 2.31 -36.46 -10.00
C ALA A 449 1.39 -37.66 -10.34
N ARG A 450 1.96 -38.68 -10.98
CA ARG A 450 1.24 -39.91 -11.38
C ARG A 450 0.87 -40.79 -10.20
#